data_AF-A0A8A2VJY2-F1
#
_entry.id   AF-A0A8A2VJY2-F1
#
_cell.length_a   1.000
_cell.length_b   1.000
_cell.length_c   1.000
_cell.angle_alpha   90.00
_cell.angle_beta   90.00
_cell.angle_gamma   90.00
#
_symmetry.space_group_name_H-M   'P 1'
#
loop_
_entity.id
_entity.type
_entity.pdbx_description
1 polymer ?
#
loop_
_entity_poly.entity_id
_entity_poly.type
_entity_poly.pdbx_seq_one_letter_code
_entity_poly.pdbx_strand_id
1 'polypeptide(L)'
;MRPARIDALIDLAYGALIFISIALIATLDLRIGLTFGLGVFASYILHVVWKMARFDPDWMTTSVKETVEESVEESVGQTVEQQVEQTVTDTVEETVNSTVEETVSSTVEETVSDTVEETVEQTVGDQLDEVQAQVESVDERVDRRPREDEIEDLLEESTEGEEVEN
;
A
#
# COMPACT_ATOMS: atom_id res chain seq x y z
N MET A 1 -5.47 -40.28 -27.78
CA MET A 1 -5.92 -41.69 -27.78
C MET A 1 -6.38 -42.04 -26.38
N ARG A 2 -7.47 -42.80 -26.19
CA ARG A 2 -7.98 -43.12 -24.86
C ARG A 2 -7.05 -44.14 -24.18
N PRO A 3 -6.45 -43.84 -23.02
CA PRO A 3 -5.45 -44.71 -22.36
C PRO A 3 -5.99 -46.13 -22.13
N ALA A 4 -7.27 -46.25 -21.75
CA ALA A 4 -7.95 -47.54 -21.56
C ALA A 4 -7.96 -48.47 -22.79
N ARG A 5 -7.84 -47.94 -24.03
CA ARG A 5 -7.77 -48.77 -25.24
C ARG A 5 -6.37 -49.33 -25.48
N ILE A 6 -5.35 -48.63 -25.01
CA ILE A 6 -3.94 -49.04 -25.15
C ILE A 6 -3.70 -50.19 -24.17
N ASP A 7 -4.17 -50.07 -22.93
CA ASP A 7 -4.03 -51.11 -21.91
C ASP A 7 -4.73 -52.42 -22.35
N ALA A 8 -5.96 -52.34 -22.86
CA ALA A 8 -6.69 -53.52 -23.36
C ALA A 8 -6.02 -54.20 -24.56
N LEU A 9 -5.35 -53.44 -25.43
CA LEU A 9 -4.65 -53.97 -26.60
C LEU A 9 -3.35 -54.67 -26.17
N ILE A 10 -2.65 -54.10 -25.19
CA ILE A 10 -1.45 -54.71 -24.60
C ILE A 10 -1.80 -56.02 -23.90
N ASP A 11 -2.85 -56.06 -23.09
CA ASP A 11 -3.28 -57.26 -22.39
C ASP A 11 -3.70 -58.39 -23.36
N LEU A 12 -4.38 -58.03 -24.46
CA LEU A 12 -4.74 -58.97 -25.52
C LEU A 12 -3.51 -59.53 -26.25
N ALA A 13 -2.52 -58.68 -26.52
CA ALA A 13 -1.27 -59.10 -27.15
C ALA A 13 -0.47 -60.06 -26.26
N TYR A 14 -0.39 -59.78 -24.95
CA TYR A 14 0.24 -60.69 -23.98
C TYR A 14 -0.52 -62.02 -23.87
N GLY A 15 -1.85 -61.99 -23.81
CA GLY A 15 -2.67 -63.20 -23.79
C GLY A 15 -2.49 -64.07 -25.03
N ALA A 16 -2.48 -63.46 -26.22
CA ALA A 16 -2.22 -64.15 -27.48
C ALA A 16 -0.81 -64.75 -27.54
N LEU A 17 0.22 -64.01 -27.08
CA LEU A 17 1.59 -64.50 -26.99
C LEU A 17 1.73 -65.71 -26.06
N ILE A 18 1.07 -65.69 -24.91
CA ILE A 18 1.07 -66.82 -23.97
C ILE A 18 0.40 -68.04 -24.62
N PHE A 19 -0.75 -67.87 -25.28
CA PHE A 19 -1.45 -68.95 -25.97
C PHE A 19 -0.60 -69.57 -27.08
N ILE A 20 0.05 -68.74 -27.90
CA ILE A 20 0.99 -69.17 -28.95
C ILE A 20 2.16 -69.93 -28.32
N SER A 21 2.72 -69.43 -27.22
CA SER A 21 3.81 -70.10 -26.52
C SER A 21 3.41 -71.47 -25.98
N ILE A 22 2.21 -71.62 -25.41
CA ILE A 22 1.68 -72.91 -24.93
C ILE A 22 1.46 -73.87 -26.11
N ALA A 23 0.90 -73.41 -27.22
CA ALA A 23 0.67 -74.24 -28.41
C ALA A 23 1.99 -74.72 -29.03
N LEU A 24 3.02 -73.86 -29.06
CA LEU A 24 4.37 -74.23 -29.53
C LEU A 24 5.03 -75.24 -28.58
N ILE A 25 4.92 -75.07 -27.27
CA ILE A 25 5.45 -76.04 -26.28
C ILE A 25 4.74 -77.39 -26.38
N ALA A 26 3.43 -77.40 -26.66
CA ALA A 26 2.66 -78.64 -26.78
C ALA A 26 2.93 -79.41 -28.08
N THR A 27 3.46 -78.76 -29.12
CA THR A 27 3.65 -79.36 -30.46
C THR A 27 5.11 -79.53 -30.87
N LEU A 28 6.05 -78.82 -30.23
CA LEU A 28 7.48 -78.87 -30.53
C LEU A 28 8.30 -79.39 -29.36
N ASP A 29 9.53 -79.81 -29.64
CA ASP A 29 10.49 -80.32 -28.66
C ASP A 29 10.76 -79.29 -27.54
N LEU A 30 10.84 -79.74 -26.28
CA LEU A 30 11.03 -78.91 -25.09
C LEU A 30 12.23 -77.96 -25.21
N ARG A 31 13.28 -78.35 -25.95
CA ARG A 31 14.46 -77.53 -26.19
C ARG A 31 14.14 -76.23 -26.94
N ILE A 32 13.22 -76.29 -27.90
CA ILE A 32 12.81 -75.15 -28.72
C ILE A 32 11.96 -74.19 -27.88
N GLY A 33 11.03 -74.72 -27.09
CA GLY A 33 10.24 -73.94 -26.13
C GLY A 33 11.10 -73.19 -25.11
N LEU A 34 12.17 -73.83 -24.61
CA LEU A 34 13.10 -73.21 -23.68
C LEU A 34 13.88 -72.05 -24.33
N THR A 35 14.41 -72.22 -25.55
CA THR A 35 15.10 -71.14 -26.26
C THR A 35 14.19 -69.96 -26.61
N PHE A 36 12.94 -70.23 -27.01
CA PHE A 36 11.97 -69.20 -27.31
C PHE A 36 11.54 -68.43 -26.05
N GLY A 37 11.24 -69.14 -24.97
CA GLY A 37 10.89 -68.53 -23.67
C GLY A 37 12.02 -67.64 -23.13
N LEU A 38 13.27 -68.08 -23.26
CA LEU A 38 14.44 -67.30 -22.84
C LEU A 38 14.61 -66.02 -23.69
N GLY A 39 14.33 -66.10 -25.00
CA GLY A 39 14.35 -64.94 -25.89
C GLY A 39 13.25 -63.91 -25.58
N VAL A 40 12.01 -64.36 -25.38
CA VAL A 40 10.89 -63.48 -24.97
C VAL A 40 11.17 -62.85 -23.62
N PHE A 41 11.69 -63.62 -22.66
CA PHE A 41 12.07 -63.12 -21.34
C PHE A 41 13.19 -62.06 -21.42
N ALA A 42 14.23 -62.30 -22.23
CA ALA A 42 15.29 -61.32 -22.46
C ALA A 42 14.76 -60.04 -23.12
N SER A 43 13.87 -60.16 -24.11
CA SER A 43 13.21 -59.01 -24.73
C SER A 43 12.35 -58.22 -23.76
N TYR A 44 11.66 -58.91 -22.84
CA TYR A 44 10.85 -58.27 -21.81
C TYR A 44 11.72 -57.49 -20.82
N ILE A 45 12.83 -58.07 -20.35
CA ILE A 45 13.79 -57.36 -19.49
C ILE A 45 14.31 -56.11 -20.22
N LEU A 46 14.71 -56.24 -21.49
CA LEU A 46 15.20 -55.10 -22.27
C LEU A 46 14.15 -53.99 -22.37
N HIS A 47 12.89 -54.36 -22.62
CA HIS A 47 11.77 -53.42 -22.72
C HIS A 47 11.45 -52.76 -21.37
N VAL A 48 11.47 -53.52 -20.27
CA VAL A 48 11.23 -52.99 -18.92
C VAL A 48 12.34 -52.04 -18.50
N VAL A 49 13.61 -52.38 -18.77
CA VAL A 49 14.75 -51.48 -18.51
C VAL A 49 14.63 -50.21 -19.34
N TRP A 50 14.30 -50.32 -20.64
CA TRP A 50 14.06 -49.17 -21.51
C TRP A 50 12.88 -48.32 -21.01
N LYS A 51 11.81 -48.95 -20.54
CA LYS A 51 10.62 -48.29 -20.00
C LYS A 51 10.93 -47.62 -18.66
N MET A 52 11.58 -48.27 -17.71
CA MET A 52 11.98 -47.66 -16.44
C MET A 52 12.97 -46.51 -16.66
N ALA A 53 13.94 -46.67 -17.56
CA ALA A 53 14.83 -45.58 -17.97
C ALA A 53 14.12 -44.44 -18.72
N ARG A 54 12.86 -44.61 -19.13
CA ARG A 54 12.05 -43.55 -19.76
C ARG A 54 11.05 -42.92 -18.80
N PHE A 55 10.57 -43.66 -17.79
CA PHE A 55 9.53 -43.21 -16.86
C PHE A 55 10.07 -42.70 -15.52
N ASP A 56 11.31 -43.05 -15.15
CA ASP A 56 12.03 -42.48 -13.99
C ASP A 56 13.47 -42.13 -14.37
N PRO A 57 13.70 -40.95 -14.95
CA PRO A 57 15.02 -40.39 -14.73
C PRO A 57 14.88 -38.99 -14.17
N ASP A 58 15.86 -38.62 -13.36
CA ASP A 58 15.99 -37.32 -12.71
C ASP A 58 15.71 -36.12 -13.64
N TRP A 59 15.79 -36.30 -14.97
CA TRP A 59 15.40 -35.28 -15.95
C TRP A 59 13.93 -34.86 -15.86
N MET A 60 12.98 -35.75 -15.58
CA MET A 60 11.55 -35.38 -15.50
C MET A 60 11.26 -34.59 -14.22
N THR A 61 11.83 -35.02 -13.10
CA THR A 61 11.70 -34.30 -11.82
C THR A 61 12.39 -32.95 -11.88
N THR A 62 13.55 -32.85 -12.56
CA THR A 62 14.26 -31.58 -12.75
C THR A 62 13.48 -30.64 -13.65
N SER A 63 12.99 -31.11 -14.81
CA SER A 63 12.21 -30.25 -15.71
C SER A 63 10.90 -29.77 -15.10
N VAL A 64 10.18 -30.63 -14.36
CA VAL A 64 8.97 -30.20 -13.64
C VAL A 64 9.31 -29.22 -12.53
N LYS A 65 10.38 -29.47 -11.77
CA LYS A 65 10.84 -28.56 -10.73
C LYS A 65 11.19 -27.19 -11.32
N GLU A 66 12.04 -27.12 -12.34
CA GLU A 66 12.41 -25.86 -13.00
C GLU A 66 11.19 -25.15 -13.57
N THR A 67 10.28 -25.86 -14.24
CA THR A 67 9.07 -25.23 -14.82
C THR A 67 8.14 -24.67 -13.75
N VAL A 68 7.99 -25.37 -12.63
CA VAL A 68 7.16 -24.92 -11.50
C VAL A 68 7.83 -23.76 -10.77
N GLU A 69 9.14 -23.84 -10.52
CA GLU A 69 9.91 -22.80 -9.85
C GLU A 69 9.87 -21.51 -10.67
N GLU A 70 10.15 -21.58 -11.97
CA GLU A 70 10.07 -20.43 -12.90
C GLU A 70 8.65 -19.87 -13.04
N SER A 71 7.63 -20.72 -13.22
CA SER A 71 6.24 -20.25 -13.32
C SER A 71 5.75 -19.58 -12.04
N VAL A 72 6.13 -20.10 -10.87
CA VAL A 72 5.74 -19.54 -9.57
C VAL A 72 6.48 -18.23 -9.32
N GLU A 73 7.78 -18.19 -9.57
CA GLU A 73 8.60 -17.00 -9.34
C GLU A 73 8.16 -15.84 -10.26
N GLU A 74 7.91 -16.12 -11.54
CA GLU A 74 7.41 -15.12 -12.48
C GLU A 74 5.98 -14.67 -12.15
N SER A 75 5.05 -15.62 -11.98
CA SER A 75 3.63 -15.28 -11.80
C SER A 75 3.36 -14.65 -10.43
N VAL A 76 3.90 -15.22 -9.36
CA VAL A 76 3.65 -14.74 -7.99
C VAL A 76 4.51 -13.53 -7.68
N GLY A 77 5.80 -13.54 -8.05
CA GLY A 77 6.69 -12.41 -7.84
C GLY A 77 6.13 -11.15 -8.50
N GLN A 78 5.88 -11.18 -9.81
CA GLN A 78 5.41 -9.99 -10.53
C GLN A 78 4.00 -9.56 -10.14
N THR A 79 3.07 -10.51 -9.91
CA THR A 79 1.69 -10.15 -9.57
C THR A 79 1.61 -9.55 -8.17
N VAL A 80 2.31 -10.12 -7.19
CA VAL A 80 2.30 -9.63 -5.82
C VAL A 80 3.04 -8.30 -5.73
N GLU A 81 4.20 -8.17 -6.38
CA GLU A 81 4.98 -6.93 -6.36
C GLU A 81 4.18 -5.79 -7.00
N GLN A 82 3.59 -5.98 -8.19
CA GLN A 82 2.77 -4.95 -8.82
C GLN A 82 1.48 -4.63 -8.05
N GLN A 83 0.74 -5.65 -7.56
CA GLN A 83 -0.49 -5.38 -6.83
C GLN A 83 -0.23 -4.70 -5.50
N VAL A 84 0.81 -5.10 -4.77
CA VAL A 84 1.15 -4.46 -3.50
C VAL A 84 1.68 -3.05 -3.74
N GLU A 85 2.56 -2.85 -4.72
CA GLU A 85 3.10 -1.53 -5.01
C GLU A 85 2.01 -0.55 -5.46
N GLN A 86 1.11 -0.95 -6.36
CA GLN A 86 -0.03 -0.11 -6.76
C GLN A 86 -1.01 0.10 -5.61
N THR A 87 -1.51 -0.96 -4.98
CA THR A 87 -2.55 -0.82 -3.96
C THR A 87 -2.07 -0.01 -2.76
N VAL A 88 -0.83 -0.26 -2.30
CA VAL A 88 -0.28 0.47 -1.16
C VAL A 88 0.03 1.90 -1.53
N THR A 89 0.65 2.16 -2.69
CA THR A 89 0.94 3.54 -3.11
C THR A 89 -0.35 4.32 -3.28
N ASP A 90 -1.29 3.82 -4.09
CA ASP A 90 -2.54 4.54 -4.37
C ASP A 90 -3.38 4.72 -3.10
N THR A 91 -3.57 3.66 -2.29
CA THR A 91 -4.41 3.76 -1.10
C THR A 91 -3.77 4.66 -0.04
N VAL A 92 -2.46 4.53 0.21
CA VAL A 92 -1.78 5.34 1.22
C VAL A 92 -1.69 6.78 0.77
N GLU A 93 -1.32 7.04 -0.48
CA GLU A 93 -1.19 8.39 -1.01
C GLU A 93 -2.57 9.09 -1.00
N GLU A 94 -3.62 8.45 -1.51
CA GLU A 94 -4.95 9.05 -1.59
C GLU A 94 -5.59 9.21 -0.20
N THR A 95 -5.51 8.20 0.66
CA THR A 95 -6.12 8.25 2.01
C THR A 95 -5.39 9.22 2.92
N VAL A 96 -4.05 9.17 2.95
CA VAL A 96 -3.25 10.04 3.83
C VAL A 96 -3.32 11.46 3.32
N ASN A 97 -3.21 11.71 2.02
CA ASN A 97 -3.30 13.06 1.48
C ASN A 97 -4.67 13.68 1.78
N SER A 98 -5.76 12.97 1.48
CA SER A 98 -7.12 13.48 1.74
C SER A 98 -7.39 13.67 3.23
N THR A 99 -7.04 12.69 4.07
CA THR A 99 -7.31 12.77 5.52
C THR A 99 -6.49 13.86 6.17
N VAL A 100 -5.20 13.98 5.82
CA VAL A 100 -4.33 15.01 6.40
C VAL A 100 -4.74 16.38 5.89
N GLU A 101 -5.03 16.53 4.60
CA GLU A 101 -5.42 17.82 4.03
C GLU A 101 -6.75 18.30 4.61
N GLU A 102 -7.79 17.45 4.68
CA GLU A 102 -9.06 17.81 5.31
C GLU A 102 -8.91 18.06 6.82
N THR A 103 -8.27 17.14 7.56
CA THR A 103 -8.18 17.27 9.03
C THR A 103 -7.34 18.47 9.44
N VAL A 104 -6.19 18.68 8.79
CA VAL A 104 -5.31 19.81 9.11
C VAL A 104 -5.94 21.10 8.64
N SER A 105 -6.51 21.16 7.43
CA SER A 105 -7.19 22.38 6.96
C SER A 105 -8.31 22.76 7.90
N SER A 106 -9.25 21.86 8.19
CA SER A 106 -10.38 22.17 9.08
C SER A 106 -9.94 22.49 10.50
N THR A 107 -9.02 21.72 11.09
CA THR A 107 -8.58 21.98 12.47
C THR A 107 -7.84 23.30 12.58
N VAL A 108 -6.95 23.61 11.63
CA VAL A 108 -6.18 24.85 11.65
C VAL A 108 -7.09 26.04 11.36
N GLU A 109 -7.98 25.93 10.38
CA GLU A 109 -8.90 27.02 10.02
C GLU A 109 -9.85 27.34 11.19
N GLU A 110 -10.44 26.33 11.82
CA GLU A 110 -11.35 26.51 12.96
C GLU A 110 -10.59 27.01 14.20
N THR A 111 -9.50 26.34 14.59
CA THR A 111 -8.74 26.72 15.80
C THR A 111 -8.10 28.10 15.68
N VAL A 112 -7.50 28.41 14.52
CA VAL A 112 -6.85 29.71 14.31
C VAL A 112 -7.88 30.81 14.16
N SER A 113 -8.99 30.59 13.45
CA SER A 113 -10.04 31.59 13.33
C SER A 113 -10.61 31.92 14.71
N ASP A 114 -11.03 30.92 15.48
CA ASP A 114 -11.62 31.13 16.80
C ASP A 114 -10.62 31.79 17.77
N THR A 115 -9.39 31.29 17.81
CA THR A 115 -8.37 31.84 18.74
C THR A 115 -8.00 33.28 18.37
N VAL A 116 -7.84 33.58 17.08
CA VAL A 116 -7.47 34.92 16.63
C VAL A 116 -8.62 35.88 16.82
N GLU A 117 -9.85 35.49 16.47
CA GLU A 117 -11.03 36.33 16.65
C GLU A 117 -11.24 36.68 18.12
N GLU A 118 -11.21 35.68 19.01
CA GLU A 118 -11.39 35.90 20.46
C GLU A 118 -10.25 36.75 21.05
N THR A 119 -9.00 36.48 20.67
CA THR A 119 -7.84 37.25 21.15
C THR A 119 -7.87 38.69 20.66
N VAL A 120 -8.25 38.92 19.40
CA VAL A 120 -8.33 40.26 18.81
C VAL A 120 -9.50 41.03 19.39
N GLU A 121 -10.68 40.42 19.55
CA GLU A 121 -11.83 41.07 20.18
C GLU A 121 -11.52 41.49 21.61
N GLN A 122 -10.92 40.61 22.43
CA GLN A 122 -10.53 40.97 23.79
C GLN A 122 -9.47 42.08 23.79
N THR A 123 -8.36 41.88 23.07
CA THR A 123 -7.23 42.81 23.16
C THR A 123 -7.60 44.18 22.60
N VAL A 124 -8.26 44.23 21.44
CA VAL A 124 -8.64 45.50 20.81
C VAL A 124 -9.81 46.14 21.54
N GLY A 125 -10.76 45.36 22.06
CA GLY A 125 -11.84 45.85 22.91
C GLY A 125 -11.31 46.52 24.18
N ASP A 126 -10.46 45.83 24.94
CA ASP A 126 -9.85 46.36 26.16
C ASP A 126 -9.02 47.62 25.88
N GLN A 127 -8.24 47.63 24.79
CA GLN A 127 -7.48 48.81 24.39
C GLN A 127 -8.37 49.99 23.98
N LEU A 128 -9.48 49.73 23.27
CA LEU A 128 -10.43 50.78 22.88
C LEU A 128 -11.13 51.38 24.10
N ASP A 129 -11.53 50.56 25.06
CA ASP A 129 -12.13 51.02 26.31
C ASP A 129 -11.14 51.88 27.12
N GLU A 130 -9.87 51.47 27.20
CA GLU A 130 -8.83 52.25 27.87
C GLU A 130 -8.54 53.57 27.13
N VAL A 131 -8.53 53.57 25.80
CA VAL A 131 -8.38 54.79 24.99
C VAL A 131 -9.58 55.71 25.18
N GLN A 132 -10.80 55.18 25.21
CA GLN A 132 -12.01 55.98 25.41
C GLN A 132 -12.02 56.64 26.78
N ALA A 133 -11.64 55.92 27.84
CA ALA A 133 -11.48 56.48 29.18
C ALA A 133 -10.41 57.59 29.22
N GLN A 134 -9.28 57.40 28.52
CA GLN A 134 -8.27 58.45 28.40
C GLN A 134 -8.79 59.67 27.66
N VAL A 135 -9.54 59.50 26.57
CA VAL A 135 -10.13 60.62 25.81
C VAL A 135 -11.12 61.41 26.65
N GLU A 136 -12.01 60.75 27.40
CA GLU A 136 -12.93 61.45 28.33
C GLU A 136 -12.17 62.24 29.41
N SER A 137 -11.09 61.67 29.95
CA SER A 137 -10.25 62.38 30.92
C SER A 137 -9.54 63.61 30.32
N VAL A 138 -9.21 63.56 29.03
CA VAL A 138 -8.61 64.68 28.30
C VAL A 138 -9.67 65.76 28.03
N ASP A 139 -10.88 65.37 27.64
CA ASP A 139 -12.00 66.28 27.38
C ASP A 139 -12.35 67.08 28.65
N GLU A 140 -12.47 66.41 29.81
CA GLU A 140 -12.72 67.08 31.10
C GLU A 140 -11.57 68.03 31.49
N ARG A 141 -10.34 67.73 31.07
CA ARG A 141 -9.18 68.61 31.29
C ARG A 141 -9.22 69.83 30.37
N VAL A 142 -9.73 69.69 29.16
CA VAL A 142 -9.90 70.79 28.19
C VAL A 142 -11.01 71.73 28.64
N ASP A 143 -12.14 71.22 29.13
CA ASP A 143 -13.25 72.04 29.64
C ASP A 143 -12.87 72.88 30.88
N ARG A 144 -11.88 72.43 31.67
CA ARG A 144 -11.33 73.23 32.80
C ARG A 144 -10.29 74.27 32.37
N ARG A 145 -9.92 74.40 31.10
CA ARG A 145 -9.01 75.47 30.69
C ARG A 145 -9.71 76.82 30.85
N PRO A 146 -9.08 77.80 31.52
CA PRO A 146 -9.57 79.17 31.51
C PRO A 146 -9.62 79.68 30.07
N ARG A 147 -10.68 80.43 29.74
CA ARG A 147 -10.85 81.01 28.40
C ARG A 147 -9.80 82.10 28.20
N GLU A 148 -9.34 82.30 26.96
CA GLU A 148 -8.31 83.31 26.65
C GLU A 148 -8.65 84.70 27.23
N ASP A 149 -9.93 85.07 27.21
CA ASP A 149 -10.43 86.34 27.75
C ASP A 149 -10.19 86.48 29.28
N GLU A 150 -10.31 85.38 30.04
CA GLU A 150 -10.11 85.38 31.50
C GLU A 150 -8.62 85.37 31.88
N ILE A 151 -7.77 84.86 30.99
CA ILE A 151 -6.31 84.93 31.14
C ILE A 151 -5.81 86.35 30.86
N GLU A 152 -6.42 87.04 29.90
CA GLU A 152 -6.10 88.45 29.57
C GLU A 152 -6.44 89.37 30.74
N ASP A 153 -7.60 89.19 31.38
CA ASP A 153 -8.02 89.92 32.59
C ASP A 153 -7.04 89.70 33.77
N LEU A 154 -6.58 88.47 34.00
CA LEU A 154 -5.60 88.17 35.06
C LEU A 154 -4.19 88.70 34.77
N LEU A 155 -3.81 88.77 33.49
CA LEU A 155 -2.56 89.38 33.05
C LEU A 155 -2.61 90.90 33.22
N GLU A 156 -3.72 91.56 32.87
CA GLU A 156 -3.91 92.99 33.09
C GLU A 156 -3.85 93.33 34.59
N GLU A 157 -4.56 92.59 35.45
CA GLU A 157 -4.52 92.77 36.91
C GLU A 157 -3.10 92.58 37.49
N SER A 158 -2.34 91.62 36.95
CA SER A 158 -0.96 91.39 37.37
C SER A 158 -0.01 92.50 36.90
N THR A 159 -0.21 93.03 35.68
CA THR A 159 0.61 94.13 35.14
C THR A 159 0.28 95.48 35.79
N GLU A 160 -0.97 95.74 36.19
CA GLU A 160 -1.34 96.92 36.98
C GLU A 160 -0.84 96.84 38.43
N GLY A 161 -0.68 95.62 38.98
CA GLY A 161 -0.06 95.39 40.28
C GLY A 161 1.44 95.67 40.34
N GLU A 162 2.15 95.63 39.20
CA GLU A 162 3.60 95.87 39.12
C GLU A 162 3.96 97.35 38.92
N GLU A 163 3.03 98.22 38.49
CA GLU A 163 3.27 99.67 38.38
C GLU A 163 3.08 100.44 39.71
N VAL A 164 2.70 99.78 40.81
CA VAL A 164 2.54 100.40 42.14
C VAL A 164 3.78 100.21 43.04
N GLU A 165 4.83 99.55 42.55
CA GLU A 165 6.08 99.35 43.29
C GLU A 165 7.32 99.91 42.55
N ASN A 166 7.33 101.23 42.29
CA ASN A 166 8.51 102.12 42.39
C ASN A 166 8.15 103.61 42.35
#